data_AF-A0A2E6AM80-F1
#
_entry.id   AF-A0A2E6AM80-F1
#
_cell.length_a   1.000
_cell.length_b   1.000
_cell.length_c   1.000
_cell.angle_alpha   90.00
_cell.angle_beta   90.00
_cell.angle_gamma   90.00
#
_symmetry.space_group_name_H-M   'P 1'
#
loop_
_entity.id
_entity.type
_entity.pdbx_description
1 polymer ?
#
loop_
_entity_poly.entity_id
_entity_poly.type
_entity_poly.pdbx_seq_one_letter_code
_entity_poly.pdbx_strand_id
1 'polypeptide(L)'
;MQQSNVTNHGCVTAANLGIAPGKEHFDTGEEQPQRVTCLLYFYWLQERQHREVYVPVRHRPLVGEIYEGLDCEVEFREGSEPADFGGMLSVSINAIAGRANLTVTAIGKDTVHRIRHARRNLVEQSHLEVLFIDLPIADPGCAFVAEAIEHEGFGFLGIGPQFSVSGEVLRFAYLVEPLAVGRSRP
;
A
#
# COMPACT_ATOMS: atom_id res chain seq x y z
N MET A 1 7.38 11.79 17.26
CA MET A 1 6.15 11.62 16.45
C MET A 1 5.28 10.43 16.90
N GLN A 2 5.78 9.19 17.01
CA GLN A 2 4.96 8.02 17.41
C GLN A 2 4.21 8.17 18.75
N GLN A 3 4.87 8.65 19.80
CA GLN A 3 4.21 8.88 21.09
C GLN A 3 3.09 9.94 21.01
N SER A 4 3.25 10.97 20.17
CA SER A 4 2.19 11.97 19.95
C SER A 4 0.98 11.37 19.26
N ASN A 5 1.18 10.50 18.26
CA ASN A 5 0.08 9.88 17.51
C ASN A 5 -0.73 8.92 18.38
N VAL A 6 -0.07 8.11 19.22
CA VAL A 6 -0.73 7.22 20.18
C VAL A 6 -1.50 8.04 21.24
N THR A 7 -0.93 9.16 21.69
CA THR A 7 -1.59 10.06 22.65
C THR A 7 -2.84 10.73 22.07
N ASN A 8 -2.90 10.90 20.74
CA ASN A 8 -4.04 11.49 20.03
C ASN A 8 -5.00 10.45 19.43
N HIS A 9 -5.04 9.22 19.97
CA HIS A 9 -5.93 8.14 19.51
C HIS A 9 -5.72 7.69 18.06
N GLY A 10 -4.54 7.95 17.48
CA GLY A 10 -4.20 7.46 16.14
C GLY A 10 -4.00 5.94 16.14
N CYS A 11 -4.60 5.27 15.15
CA CYS A 11 -4.49 3.83 14.96
C CYS A 11 -3.54 3.52 13.81
N VAL A 12 -2.75 2.45 13.95
CA VAL A 12 -1.86 2.00 12.87
C VAL A 12 -2.72 1.34 11.79
N THR A 13 -2.66 1.86 10.56
CA THR A 13 -3.43 1.32 9.43
C THR A 13 -2.56 0.68 8.36
N ALA A 14 -1.27 1.01 8.31
CA ALA A 14 -0.31 0.35 7.46
C ALA A 14 1.08 0.34 8.09
N ALA A 15 1.86 -0.69 7.78
CA ALA A 15 3.23 -0.86 8.25
C ALA A 15 4.17 -1.18 7.08
N ASN A 16 5.15 -0.31 6.90
CA ASN A 16 6.26 -0.48 5.97
C ASN A 16 7.44 -1.07 6.74
N LEU A 17 7.51 -2.39 6.92
CA LEU A 17 8.54 -3.03 7.75
C LEU A 17 9.89 -3.13 7.03
N GLY A 18 10.81 -2.20 7.30
CA GLY A 18 12.15 -2.21 6.71
C GLY A 18 12.17 -2.04 5.19
N ILE A 19 11.14 -1.43 4.59
CA ILE A 19 11.00 -1.29 3.13
C ILE A 19 11.22 0.13 2.62
N ALA A 20 11.14 1.14 3.49
CA ALA A 20 11.41 2.52 3.09
C ALA A 20 12.89 2.65 2.68
N PRO A 21 13.19 3.30 1.55
CA PRO A 21 14.56 3.46 1.06
C PRO A 21 15.46 4.14 2.09
N GLY A 22 16.76 3.83 2.08
CA GLY A 22 17.71 4.44 3.03
C GLY A 22 17.83 5.97 2.90
N LYS A 23 17.43 6.48 1.72
CA LYS A 23 17.38 7.91 1.38
C LYS A 23 16.05 8.58 1.76
N GLU A 24 15.12 7.86 2.37
CA GLU A 24 13.85 8.44 2.82
C GLU A 24 14.05 9.12 4.18
N HIS A 25 14.02 10.46 4.19
CA HIS A 25 14.25 11.26 5.39
C HIS A 25 12.92 11.62 6.08
N PHE A 26 12.76 11.20 7.34
CA PHE A 26 11.59 11.50 8.18
C PHE A 26 11.91 12.45 9.35
N ASP A 27 13.19 12.76 9.56
CA ASP A 27 13.69 13.81 10.45
C ASP A 27 15.03 14.36 9.92
N THR A 28 15.57 15.43 10.52
CA THR A 28 16.76 16.23 10.12
C THR A 28 17.86 15.51 9.32
N GLY A 29 17.65 15.37 8.01
CA GLY A 29 18.66 15.36 6.93
C GLY A 29 19.73 14.26 6.85
N GLU A 30 19.92 13.42 7.87
CA GLU A 30 20.96 12.39 7.84
C GLU A 30 20.50 11.14 7.07
N GLU A 31 21.35 10.63 6.17
CA GLU A 31 21.12 9.37 5.46
C GLU A 31 21.15 8.20 6.45
N GLN A 32 20.17 7.31 6.33
CA GLN A 32 20.10 6.14 7.21
C GLN A 32 20.97 5.02 6.65
N PRO A 33 21.78 4.34 7.49
CA PRO A 33 22.65 3.26 7.03
C PRO A 33 21.89 2.00 6.58
N GLN A 34 20.57 1.96 6.82
CA GLN A 34 19.70 0.83 6.51
C GLN A 34 18.28 1.32 6.20
N ARG A 35 17.49 0.48 5.52
CA ARG A 35 16.06 0.72 5.30
C ARG A 35 15.34 0.91 6.64
N VAL A 36 14.35 1.81 6.66
CA VAL A 36 13.62 2.16 7.88
C VAL A 36 12.21 1.58 7.90
N THR A 37 11.69 1.38 9.10
CA THR A 37 10.29 1.01 9.30
C THR A 37 9.43 2.26 9.42
N CYS A 38 8.37 2.35 8.61
CA CYS A 38 7.40 3.45 8.70
C CYS A 38 6.04 2.90 9.10
N LEU A 39 5.40 3.53 10.07
CA LEU A 39 4.01 3.22 10.46
C LEU A 39 3.11 4.36 10.02
N LEU A 40 2.04 4.02 9.32
CA LEU A 40 0.97 4.96 9.00
C LEU A 40 -0.03 4.96 10.13
N TYR A 41 -0.21 6.13 10.76
CA TYR A 41 -1.24 6.37 11.76
C TYR A 41 -2.38 7.18 11.15
N PHE A 42 -3.61 6.83 11.50
CA PHE A 42 -4.80 7.54 11.07
C PHE A 42 -5.81 7.68 12.22
N TYR A 43 -6.58 8.77 12.18
CA TYR A 43 -7.75 8.99 13.03
C TYR A 43 -8.78 9.81 12.26
N TRP A 44 -10.05 9.57 12.54
CA TRP A 44 -11.15 10.26 11.89
C TRP A 44 -11.30 11.70 12.42
N LEU A 45 -11.51 12.65 11.51
CA LEU A 45 -11.89 14.03 11.86
C LEU A 45 -13.42 14.26 11.79
N GLN A 46 -14.15 13.30 11.24
CA GLN A 46 -15.60 13.34 11.04
C GLN A 46 -16.21 12.04 11.56
N GLU A 47 -17.54 12.02 11.67
CA GLU A 47 -18.28 10.83 12.09
C GLU A 47 -18.01 9.67 11.13
N ARG A 48 -17.81 8.49 11.75
CA ARG A 48 -17.38 7.28 11.07
C ARG A 48 -18.54 6.73 10.26
N GLN A 49 -18.27 6.35 9.01
CA GLN A 49 -19.27 5.78 8.13
C GLN A 49 -18.95 4.31 7.90
N HIS A 50 -20.00 3.50 7.81
CA HIS A 50 -19.94 2.12 7.32
C HIS A 50 -19.12 2.03 6.03
N ARG A 51 -18.27 1.00 5.93
CA ARG A 51 -17.42 0.77 4.75
C ARG A 51 -17.68 -0.61 4.16
N GLU A 52 -18.00 -0.63 2.87
CA GLU A 52 -17.94 -1.86 2.08
C GLU A 52 -16.55 -2.01 1.47
N VAL A 53 -15.92 -3.17 1.66
CA VAL A 53 -14.56 -3.43 1.18
C VAL A 53 -14.45 -4.75 0.43
N TYR A 54 -13.64 -4.75 -0.61
CA TYR A 54 -13.40 -5.90 -1.51
C TYR A 54 -11.93 -6.32 -1.42
N VAL A 55 -11.59 -7.02 -0.35
CA VAL A 55 -10.20 -7.48 -0.10
C VAL A 55 -10.08 -8.99 -0.25
N PRO A 56 -8.89 -9.52 -0.63
CA PRO A 56 -8.63 -10.95 -0.63
C PRO A 56 -8.97 -11.58 0.72
N VAL A 57 -9.52 -12.80 0.70
CA VAL A 57 -9.97 -13.52 1.92
C VAL A 57 -8.85 -13.60 2.97
N ARG A 58 -7.60 -13.82 2.53
CA ARG A 58 -6.42 -13.89 3.41
C ARG A 58 -6.12 -12.60 4.18
N HIS A 59 -6.52 -11.44 3.66
CA HIS A 59 -6.27 -10.14 4.29
C HIS A 59 -7.42 -9.69 5.19
N ARG A 60 -8.60 -10.32 5.09
CA ARG A 60 -9.78 -9.95 5.90
C ARG A 60 -9.52 -9.92 7.41
N PRO A 61 -8.80 -10.88 8.03
CA PRO A 61 -8.53 -10.80 9.48
C PRO A 61 -7.79 -9.52 9.86
N LEU A 62 -6.69 -9.23 9.17
CA LEU A 62 -5.86 -8.05 9.45
C LEU A 62 -6.56 -6.74 9.10
N VAL A 63 -7.30 -6.71 7.98
CA VAL A 63 -8.14 -5.56 7.61
C VAL A 63 -9.24 -5.33 8.65
N GLY A 64 -9.83 -6.39 9.20
CA GLY A 64 -10.80 -6.34 10.27
C GLY A 64 -10.22 -5.71 11.54
N GLU A 65 -9.04 -6.17 11.97
CA GLU A 65 -8.33 -5.58 13.12
C GLU A 65 -8.02 -4.09 12.93
N ILE A 66 -7.65 -3.67 11.71
CA ILE A 66 -7.42 -2.25 11.38
C ILE A 66 -8.72 -1.44 11.54
N TYR A 67 -9.83 -1.90 10.97
CA TYR A 67 -11.12 -1.20 11.07
C TYR A 67 -11.70 -1.21 12.49
N GLU A 68 -11.53 -2.30 13.24
CA GLU A 68 -11.87 -2.38 14.66
C GLU A 68 -11.08 -1.36 15.48
N GLY A 69 -9.77 -1.25 15.27
CA GLY A 69 -8.94 -0.22 15.91
C GLY A 69 -9.42 1.19 15.56
N LEU A 70 -9.86 1.41 14.33
CA LEU A 70 -10.44 2.67 13.86
C LEU A 70 -11.86 2.95 14.37
N ASP A 71 -12.45 2.02 15.15
CA ASP A 71 -13.82 2.06 15.66
C ASP A 71 -14.84 2.23 14.51
N CYS A 72 -14.60 1.56 13.39
CA CYS A 72 -15.37 1.68 12.16
C CYS A 72 -15.94 0.33 11.75
N GLU A 73 -17.25 0.27 11.51
CA GLU A 73 -17.91 -0.93 10.99
C GLU A 73 -17.49 -1.17 9.53
N VAL A 74 -17.14 -2.42 9.23
CA VAL A 74 -16.71 -2.86 7.90
C VAL A 74 -17.51 -4.07 7.45
N GLU A 75 -18.00 -4.01 6.21
CA GLU A 75 -18.65 -5.10 5.52
C GLU A 75 -17.72 -5.64 4.43
N PHE A 76 -17.30 -6.89 4.62
CA PHE A 76 -16.50 -7.60 3.63
C PHE A 76 -17.41 -8.15 2.52
N ARG A 77 -17.12 -7.74 1.29
CA ARG A 77 -17.83 -8.20 0.11
C ARG A 77 -16.95 -9.13 -0.72
N GLU A 78 -17.60 -10.02 -1.45
CA GLU A 78 -16.92 -10.85 -2.43
C GLU A 78 -16.53 -9.99 -3.64
N GLY A 79 -15.29 -10.16 -4.09
CA GLY A 79 -14.80 -9.49 -5.29
C GLY A 79 -15.40 -10.06 -6.56
N SER A 80 -15.29 -9.32 -7.64
CA SER A 80 -15.63 -9.77 -9.00
C SER A 80 -14.40 -9.68 -9.91
N GLU A 81 -14.51 -10.26 -11.10
CA GLU A 81 -13.56 -9.95 -12.16
C GLU A 81 -13.59 -8.44 -12.47
N PRO A 82 -12.45 -7.85 -12.88
CA PRO A 82 -12.40 -6.47 -13.33
C PRO A 82 -13.40 -6.22 -14.46
N ALA A 83 -14.04 -5.05 -14.43
CA ALA A 83 -15.00 -4.67 -15.45
C ALA A 83 -14.36 -4.59 -16.86
N ASP A 84 -15.19 -4.79 -17.90
CA ASP A 84 -14.78 -4.81 -19.31
C ASP A 84 -14.51 -3.40 -19.88
N PHE A 85 -13.65 -2.64 -19.20
CA PHE A 85 -13.10 -1.37 -19.65
C PHE A 85 -11.59 -1.31 -19.37
N GLY A 86 -10.91 -0.29 -19.91
CA GLY A 86 -9.48 -0.07 -19.66
C GLY A 86 -9.24 0.62 -18.31
N GLY A 87 -8.49 -0.01 -17.42
CA GLY A 87 -8.18 0.53 -16.10
C GLY A 87 -7.35 1.81 -16.15
N MET A 88 -7.42 2.58 -15.06
CA MET A 88 -6.66 3.84 -14.92
C MET A 88 -5.57 3.69 -13.87
N LEU A 89 -4.33 3.96 -14.27
CA LEU A 89 -3.14 3.88 -13.45
C LEU A 89 -2.35 5.19 -13.57
N SER A 90 -2.11 5.84 -12.45
CA SER A 90 -1.21 6.98 -12.32
C SER A 90 0.13 6.53 -11.74
N VAL A 91 1.23 7.15 -12.17
CA VAL A 91 2.58 6.88 -11.67
C VAL A 91 3.22 8.19 -11.24
N SER A 92 3.67 8.23 -9.99
CA SER A 92 4.48 9.32 -9.45
C SER A 92 5.84 8.79 -9.01
N ILE A 93 6.91 9.46 -9.40
CA ILE A 93 8.29 9.02 -9.12
C ILE A 93 8.96 10.06 -8.22
N ASN A 94 9.52 9.60 -7.11
CA ASN A 94 10.42 10.37 -6.27
C ASN A 94 11.81 9.74 -6.33
N ALA A 95 12.61 10.15 -7.32
CA ALA A 95 13.95 9.63 -7.55
C ALA A 95 14.91 9.93 -6.40
N ILE A 96 14.73 11.06 -5.71
CA ILE A 96 15.55 11.45 -4.55
C ILE A 96 15.35 10.44 -3.42
N ALA A 97 14.09 10.12 -3.12
CA ALA A 97 13.74 9.13 -2.10
C ALA A 97 13.82 7.68 -2.61
N GLY A 98 14.27 7.42 -3.84
CA GLY A 98 14.39 6.07 -4.39
C GLY A 98 13.08 5.29 -4.46
N ARG A 99 11.93 5.95 -4.66
CA ARG A 99 10.62 5.27 -4.72
C ARG A 99 9.70 5.76 -5.82
N ALA A 100 8.75 4.92 -6.21
CA ALA A 100 7.59 5.35 -6.99
C ALA A 100 6.28 4.87 -6.37
N ASN A 101 5.20 5.61 -6.65
CA ASN A 101 3.85 5.30 -6.25
C ASN A 101 3.00 5.07 -7.50
N LEU A 102 2.41 3.89 -7.57
CA LEU A 102 1.44 3.47 -8.57
C LEU A 102 0.05 3.59 -7.94
N THR A 103 -0.79 4.47 -8.46
CA THR A 103 -2.16 4.66 -7.93
C THR A 103 -3.16 4.20 -8.96
N VAL A 104 -3.91 3.15 -8.65
CA VAL A 104 -5.04 2.69 -9.48
C VAL A 104 -6.26 3.52 -9.09
N THR A 105 -6.82 4.27 -10.05
CA THR A 105 -8.02 5.08 -9.82
C THR A 105 -9.29 4.43 -10.35
N ALA A 106 -9.16 3.45 -11.25
CA ALA A 106 -10.25 2.60 -11.72
C ALA A 106 -9.72 1.22 -12.12
N ILE A 107 -10.39 0.14 -11.68
CA ILE A 107 -10.01 -1.23 -12.01
C ILE A 107 -10.75 -1.70 -13.27
N GLY A 108 -9.99 -2.01 -14.31
CA GLY A 108 -10.49 -2.58 -15.56
C GLY A 108 -9.72 -3.86 -15.94
N LYS A 109 -10.17 -4.53 -17.01
CA LYS A 109 -9.62 -5.84 -17.45
C LYS A 109 -8.11 -5.86 -17.68
N ASP A 110 -7.50 -4.73 -18.00
CA ASP A 110 -6.07 -4.60 -18.28
C ASP A 110 -5.25 -4.06 -17.09
N THR A 111 -5.87 -3.79 -15.93
CA THR A 111 -5.19 -3.20 -14.76
C THR A 111 -3.96 -4.01 -14.34
N VAL A 112 -4.07 -5.34 -14.22
CA VAL A 112 -2.93 -6.20 -13.86
C VAL A 112 -1.80 -6.10 -14.89
N HIS A 113 -2.16 -6.06 -16.18
CA HIS A 113 -1.16 -5.92 -17.25
C HIS A 113 -0.46 -4.56 -17.20
N ARG A 114 -1.20 -3.47 -16.96
CA ARG A 114 -0.65 -2.12 -16.78
C ARG A 114 0.30 -2.05 -15.61
N ILE A 115 -0.05 -2.64 -14.47
CA ILE A 115 0.80 -2.70 -13.28
C ILE A 115 2.10 -3.47 -13.58
N ARG A 116 2.00 -4.65 -14.19
CA ARG A 116 3.17 -5.45 -14.59
C ARG A 116 4.10 -4.68 -15.51
N HIS A 117 3.54 -4.00 -16.51
CA HIS A 117 4.31 -3.20 -17.46
C HIS A 117 4.97 -2.00 -16.79
N ALA A 118 4.23 -1.24 -15.96
CA ALA A 118 4.77 -0.12 -15.21
C ALA A 118 5.90 -0.56 -14.27
N ARG A 119 5.71 -1.66 -13.53
CA ARG A 119 6.75 -2.24 -12.66
C ARG A 119 8.02 -2.52 -13.45
N ARG A 120 7.93 -3.28 -14.56
CA ARG A 120 9.12 -3.65 -15.35
C ARG A 120 9.86 -2.40 -15.85
N ASN A 121 9.14 -1.45 -16.43
CA ASN A 121 9.74 -0.23 -16.93
C ASN A 121 10.44 0.56 -15.82
N LEU A 122 9.80 0.70 -14.66
CA LEU A 122 10.40 1.41 -13.52
C LEU A 122 11.64 0.67 -13.02
N VAL A 123 11.59 -0.64 -12.84
CA VAL A 123 12.74 -1.42 -12.39
C VAL A 123 13.91 -1.36 -13.37
N GLU A 124 13.65 -1.42 -14.68
CA GLU A 124 14.69 -1.44 -15.70
C GLU A 124 15.29 -0.05 -15.99
N GLN A 125 14.49 1.01 -15.85
CA GLN A 125 14.86 2.36 -16.30
C GLN A 125 15.21 3.31 -15.16
N SER A 126 15.12 2.88 -13.90
CA SER A 126 15.35 3.75 -12.76
C SER A 126 16.02 3.06 -11.58
N HIS A 127 16.77 3.82 -10.79
CA HIS A 127 17.44 3.36 -9.57
C HIS A 127 16.50 3.36 -8.36
N LEU A 128 15.26 2.93 -8.55
CA LEU A 128 14.27 2.88 -7.47
C LEU A 128 14.53 1.65 -6.59
N GLU A 129 14.36 1.82 -5.30
CA GLU A 129 14.54 0.78 -4.28
C GLU A 129 13.21 0.11 -3.91
N VAL A 130 12.08 0.81 -4.12
CA VAL A 130 10.73 0.33 -3.78
C VAL A 130 9.67 0.95 -4.70
N LEU A 131 8.64 0.16 -4.99
CA LEU A 131 7.42 0.62 -5.63
C LEU A 131 6.25 0.40 -4.67
N PHE A 132 5.49 1.44 -4.39
CA PHE A 132 4.22 1.34 -3.68
C PHE A 132 3.09 1.24 -4.69
N ILE A 133 2.06 0.47 -4.37
CA ILE A 133 0.83 0.44 -5.15
C ILE A 133 -0.39 0.57 -4.26
N ASP A 134 -1.31 1.42 -4.70
CA ASP A 134 -2.53 1.77 -4.01
C ASP A 134 -3.73 1.35 -4.89
N LEU A 135 -4.53 0.40 -4.39
CA LEU A 135 -5.73 -0.13 -5.05
C LEU A 135 -7.00 0.43 -4.39
N PRO A 136 -8.04 0.82 -5.14
CA PRO A 136 -9.27 1.35 -4.55
C PRO A 136 -10.02 0.23 -3.81
N ILE A 137 -10.07 0.29 -2.48
CA ILE A 137 -10.56 -0.85 -1.65
C ILE A 137 -12.07 -1.11 -1.80
N ALA A 138 -12.82 -0.09 -2.21
CA ALA A 138 -14.26 -0.15 -2.44
C ALA A 138 -14.64 -0.63 -3.86
N ASP A 139 -13.66 -0.88 -4.74
CA ASP A 139 -13.91 -1.39 -6.09
C ASP A 139 -14.06 -2.93 -6.06
N PRO A 140 -15.12 -3.53 -6.64
CA PRO A 140 -15.30 -4.98 -6.69
C PRO A 140 -14.14 -5.78 -7.29
N GLY A 141 -13.38 -5.18 -8.20
CA GLY A 141 -12.19 -5.80 -8.81
C GLY A 141 -10.95 -5.77 -7.92
N CYS A 142 -10.99 -5.11 -6.75
CA CYS A 142 -9.83 -4.90 -5.89
C CYS A 142 -9.23 -6.21 -5.39
N ALA A 143 -10.06 -7.13 -4.89
CA ALA A 143 -9.62 -8.45 -4.47
C ALA A 143 -8.88 -9.17 -5.60
N PHE A 144 -9.47 -9.24 -6.80
CA PHE A 144 -8.88 -9.90 -7.96
C PHE A 144 -7.49 -9.32 -8.31
N VAL A 145 -7.38 -7.99 -8.39
CA VAL A 145 -6.11 -7.33 -8.73
C VAL A 145 -5.07 -7.54 -7.63
N ALA A 146 -5.47 -7.43 -6.36
CA ALA A 146 -4.60 -7.65 -5.21
C ALA A 146 -3.98 -9.05 -5.24
N GLU A 147 -4.78 -10.09 -5.51
CA GLU A 147 -4.25 -11.45 -5.64
C GLU A 147 -3.25 -11.58 -6.78
N ALA A 148 -3.58 -11.02 -7.94
CA ALA A 148 -2.71 -11.08 -9.10
C ALA A 148 -1.36 -10.39 -8.87
N ILE A 149 -1.32 -9.24 -8.18
CA ILE A 149 -0.05 -8.52 -7.93
C ILE A 149 0.77 -9.15 -6.81
N GLU A 150 0.14 -9.81 -5.83
CA GLU A 150 0.89 -10.56 -4.80
C GLU A 150 1.65 -11.73 -5.43
N HIS A 151 1.04 -12.43 -6.40
CA HIS A 151 1.75 -13.43 -7.20
C HIS A 151 2.92 -12.85 -8.03
N GLU A 152 2.94 -11.54 -8.27
CA GLU A 152 4.05 -10.83 -8.91
C GLU A 152 5.12 -10.34 -7.92
N GLY A 153 4.96 -10.62 -6.63
CA GLY A 153 5.93 -10.28 -5.58
C GLY A 153 5.63 -8.99 -4.82
N PHE A 154 4.45 -8.39 -5.00
CA PHE A 154 4.00 -7.30 -4.12
C PHE A 154 3.61 -7.88 -2.75
N GLY A 155 4.00 -7.23 -1.66
CA GLY A 155 3.62 -7.58 -0.29
C GLY A 155 2.59 -6.62 0.28
N PHE A 156 1.58 -7.13 0.98
CA PHE A 156 0.55 -6.34 1.63
C PHE A 156 1.14 -5.48 2.77
N LEU A 157 0.73 -4.21 2.85
CA LEU A 157 1.20 -3.27 3.87
C LEU A 157 0.10 -2.80 4.82
N GLY A 158 -1.16 -2.86 4.41
CA GLY A 158 -2.29 -2.32 5.16
C GLY A 158 -3.21 -1.46 4.30
N ILE A 159 -3.90 -0.55 4.96
CA ILE A 159 -4.90 0.36 4.39
C ILE A 159 -4.37 1.79 4.51
N GLY A 160 -4.57 2.58 3.44
CA GLY A 160 -4.37 4.02 3.44
C GLY A 160 -5.72 4.74 3.43
N PRO A 161 -6.27 5.15 4.59
CA PRO A 161 -7.51 5.90 4.62
C PRO A 161 -7.31 7.28 3.98
N GLN A 162 -8.15 7.64 3.00
CA GLN A 162 -8.08 8.90 2.24
C GLN A 162 -6.75 9.15 1.47
N PHE A 163 -6.03 8.09 1.08
CA PHE A 163 -4.82 8.21 0.26
C PHE A 163 -5.11 8.45 -1.23
N SER A 164 -6.39 8.42 -1.62
CA SER A 164 -6.85 8.71 -2.97
C SER A 164 -8.01 9.70 -2.94
N VAL A 165 -8.15 10.48 -4.01
CA VAL A 165 -9.36 11.29 -4.28
C VAL A 165 -10.61 10.40 -4.31
N SER A 166 -10.45 9.14 -4.72
CA SER A 166 -11.52 8.14 -4.79
C SER A 166 -11.82 7.46 -3.46
N GLY A 167 -11.09 7.76 -2.38
CA GLY A 167 -11.31 7.21 -1.05
C GLY A 167 -10.13 6.39 -0.51
N GLU A 168 -10.47 5.33 0.23
CA GLU A 168 -9.51 4.46 0.91
C GLU A 168 -8.84 3.49 -0.07
N VAL A 169 -7.59 3.13 0.23
CA VAL A 169 -6.81 2.24 -0.62
C VAL A 169 -6.24 1.05 0.14
N LEU A 170 -6.20 -0.09 -0.54
CA LEU A 170 -5.41 -1.25 -0.14
C LEU A 170 -3.99 -1.07 -0.66
N ARG A 171 -3.00 -1.05 0.23
CA ARG A 171 -1.62 -0.69 -0.10
C ARG A 171 -0.69 -1.90 -0.10
N PHE A 172 0.16 -1.97 -1.12
CA PHE A 172 1.22 -2.98 -1.24
C PHE A 172 2.55 -2.33 -1.60
N ALA A 173 3.64 -3.07 -1.41
CA ALA A 173 4.96 -2.68 -1.89
C ALA A 173 5.67 -3.81 -2.63
N TYR A 174 6.45 -3.44 -3.63
CA TYR A 174 7.40 -4.29 -4.31
C TYR A 174 8.81 -3.76 -4.04
N LEU A 175 9.68 -4.62 -3.49
CA LEU A 175 11.07 -4.32 -3.29
C LEU A 175 11.85 -4.64 -4.56
N VAL A 176 12.55 -3.64 -5.11
CA VAL A 176 13.37 -3.84 -6.33
C VAL A 176 14.60 -4.69 -6.00
N GLU A 177 15.18 -4.47 -4.82
CA GLU A 177 16.21 -5.32 -4.25
C GLU A 177 15.65 -6.01 -3.00
N PRO A 178 15.76 -7.35 -2.89
CA PRO A 178 15.26 -8.07 -1.72
C PRO A 178 16.00 -7.61 -0.44
N LEU A 179 15.32 -7.69 0.70
CA LEU A 179 15.95 -7.45 2.00
C LEU A 179 17.18 -8.35 2.13
N ALA A 180 18.32 -7.76 2.47
CA ALA A 180 19.50 -8.54 2.83
C ALA A 180 19.13 -9.38 4.06
N VAL A 181 18.95 -10.70 3.87
CA VAL A 181 18.82 -11.63 4.98
C VAL A 181 20.13 -11.55 5.75
N GLY A 182 20.10 -10.97 6.94
CA GLY A 182 21.26 -10.92 7.81
C GLY A 182 21.84 -12.33 7.90
N ARG A 183 23.08 -12.50 7.43
CA ARG A 183 23.85 -13.70 7.77
C ARG A 183 23.87 -13.72 9.29
N SER A 184 23.11 -14.63 9.90
CA SER A 184 23.30 -14.99 11.29
C SER A 184 24.78 -15.31 11.43
N ARG A 185 25.49 -14.44 12.16
CA ARG A 185 26.86 -14.72 12.54
C ARG A 185 26.82 -16.04 13.34
N PRO A 186 27.64 -17.05 12.97
CA PRO A 186 27.73 -18.28 13.75
C PRO A 186 28.23 -17.99 15.18
#